data_AF-A0A3Q9I8L6-F1
#
_entry.id   AF-A0A3Q9I8L6-F1
#
_cell.length_a   1.000
_cell.length_b   1.000
_cell.length_c   1.000
_cell.angle_alpha   90.00
_cell.angle_beta   90.00
_cell.angle_gamma   90.00
#
_symmetry.space_group_name_H-M   'P 1'
#
loop_
_entity.id
_entity.type
_entity.pdbx_description
1 polymer ?
#
loop_
_entity_poly.entity_id
_entity_poly.type
_entity_poly.pdbx_seq_one_letter_code
_entity_poly.pdbx_strand_id
1 'polypeptide(L)'
;MDRRWIALLHIFKNTPRLEPFLTTHYMNPKRGVLHIQRLRAASKGWSRSEKFMLVLAFHFYNESNKVNISDMDYLDFHHKEVAFEALRIRFNNNY
;
A
#
# COMPACT_ATOMS: atom_id res chain seq x y z
N MET A 1 6.67 7.21 13.93
CA MET A 1 6.52 6.25 12.81
C MET A 1 6.98 6.97 11.54
N ASP A 2 7.79 6.34 10.69
CA ASP A 2 8.30 7.05 9.50
C ASP A 2 7.18 7.27 8.46
N ARG A 3 7.39 8.23 7.54
CA ARG A 3 6.40 8.56 6.49
C ARG A 3 6.07 7.38 5.58
N ARG A 4 6.99 6.42 5.45
CA ARG A 4 6.82 5.21 4.63
C ARG A 4 5.74 4.32 5.21
N TRP A 5 5.81 4.10 6.51
CA TRP A 5 4.82 3.37 7.27
C TRP A 5 3.49 4.10 7.36
N ILE A 6 3.49 5.43 7.50
CA ILE A 6 2.24 6.20 7.52
C ILE A 6 1.53 6.10 6.17
N ALA A 7 2.24 6.26 5.05
CA ALA A 7 1.68 6.13 3.71
C ALA A 7 1.18 4.69 3.42
N LEU A 8 1.96 3.67 3.82
CA LEU A 8 1.54 2.28 3.73
C LEU A 8 0.24 2.04 4.51
N LEU A 9 0.18 2.49 5.77
CA LEU A 9 -0.99 2.27 6.61
C LEU A 9 -2.20 3.04 6.11
N HIS A 10 -2.01 4.22 5.52
CA HIS A 10 -3.08 4.97 4.87
C HIS A 10 -3.72 4.14 3.74
N ILE A 11 -2.90 3.53 2.86
CA ILE A 11 -3.42 2.64 1.82
C ILE A 11 -4.24 1.49 2.42
N PHE A 12 -3.68 0.80 3.43
CA PHE A 12 -4.36 -0.35 4.01
C PHE A 12 -5.67 0.02 4.71
N LYS A 13 -5.70 1.14 5.44
CA LYS A 13 -6.90 1.60 6.17
C LYS A 13 -8.03 2.05 5.24
N ASN A 14 -7.69 2.67 4.11
CA ASN A 14 -8.68 3.29 3.23
C ASN A 14 -9.00 2.45 1.98
N THR A 15 -8.45 1.25 1.87
CA THR A 15 -8.77 0.32 0.78
C THR A 15 -9.54 -0.87 1.37
N PRO A 16 -10.84 -1.04 1.07
CA PRO A 16 -11.67 -2.09 1.70
C PRO A 16 -11.09 -3.50 1.59
N ARG A 17 -10.39 -3.80 0.48
CA ARG A 17 -9.74 -5.10 0.29
C ARG A 17 -8.51 -5.31 1.19
N LEU A 18 -7.80 -4.24 1.54
CA LEU A 18 -6.55 -4.29 2.30
C LEU A 18 -6.78 -4.13 3.80
N GLU A 19 -7.83 -3.46 4.23
CA GLU A 19 -8.13 -3.19 5.65
C GLU A 19 -8.11 -4.47 6.52
N PRO A 20 -8.70 -5.61 6.11
CA PRO A 20 -8.68 -6.84 6.92
C PRO A 20 -7.27 -7.42 7.15
N PHE A 21 -6.27 -6.96 6.41
CA PHE A 21 -4.87 -7.38 6.53
C PHE A 21 -4.07 -6.53 7.54
N LEU A 22 -4.70 -5.54 8.20
CA LEU A 22 -4.13 -4.77 9.30
C LEU A 22 -4.05 -5.58 10.61
N THR A 23 -3.41 -6.75 10.54
CA THR A 23 -3.25 -7.66 11.68
C THR A 23 -1.80 -8.02 11.90
N THR A 24 -1.49 -8.48 13.11
CA THR A 24 -0.14 -8.95 13.49
C THR A 24 0.34 -10.15 12.66
N HIS A 25 -0.57 -10.84 11.96
CA HIS A 25 -0.23 -11.94 11.05
C HIS A 25 0.47 -11.45 9.76
N TYR A 26 0.12 -10.26 9.27
CA TYR A 26 0.64 -9.69 8.02
C TYR A 26 1.61 -8.53 8.25
N MET A 27 1.48 -7.81 9.36
CA MET A 27 2.37 -6.69 9.66
C MET A 27 2.55 -6.47 11.16
N ASN A 28 3.75 -6.05 11.55
CA ASN A 28 4.05 -5.59 12.89
C ASN A 28 4.75 -4.23 12.79
N PRO A 29 3.98 -3.12 12.87
CA PRO A 29 4.55 -1.80 12.70
C PRO A 29 5.48 -1.38 13.84
N LYS A 30 5.30 -1.92 15.06
CA LYS A 30 6.22 -1.71 16.20
C LYS A 30 7.60 -2.30 15.93
N ARG A 31 7.65 -3.41 15.18
CA ARG A 31 8.90 -4.08 14.78
C ARG A 31 9.38 -3.72 13.37
N GLY A 32 8.65 -2.86 12.65
CA GLY A 32 8.97 -2.52 11.27
C GLY A 32 8.89 -3.69 10.29
N VAL A 33 8.04 -4.69 10.56
CA VAL A 33 7.93 -5.91 9.74
C VAL A 33 6.67 -5.89 8.90
N LEU A 34 6.82 -6.14 7.59
CA LEU A 34 5.72 -6.41 6.66
C LEU A 34 5.95 -7.76 5.97
N HIS A 35 4.99 -8.67 6.07
CA HIS A 35 5.09 -10.01 5.46
C HIS A 35 4.64 -10.01 4.00
N ILE A 36 5.46 -9.43 3.12
CA ILE A 36 5.18 -9.26 1.68
C ILE A 36 4.73 -10.56 1.01
N GLN A 37 5.42 -11.67 1.25
CA GLN A 37 5.10 -12.95 0.61
C GLN A 37 3.70 -13.47 0.97
N ARG A 38 3.28 -13.29 2.23
CA ARG A 38 1.92 -13.68 2.69
C ARG A 38 0.86 -12.82 2.01
N LEU A 39 1.10 -11.52 1.93
CA LEU A 39 0.20 -10.57 1.27
C LEU A 39 0.10 -10.85 -0.26
N ARG A 40 1.22 -11.15 -0.92
CA ARG A 40 1.23 -11.59 -2.34
C ARG A 40 0.44 -12.88 -2.57
N ALA A 41 0.55 -13.83 -1.65
CA ALA A 41 -0.21 -15.07 -1.71
C ALA A 41 -1.72 -14.81 -1.54
N ALA A 42 -2.10 -13.95 -0.60
CA ALA A 42 -3.48 -13.55 -0.38
C ALA A 42 -4.07 -12.76 -1.56
N SER A 43 -3.23 -12.01 -2.30
CA SER A 43 -3.67 -11.15 -3.39
C SER A 43 -3.77 -11.85 -4.76
N LYS A 44 -3.52 -13.16 -4.87
CA LYS A 44 -3.49 -13.88 -6.16
C LYS A 44 -4.79 -13.67 -6.98
N GLY A 45 -5.94 -13.77 -6.32
CA GLY A 45 -7.26 -13.63 -6.96
C GLY A 45 -7.82 -12.21 -7.03
N TRP A 46 -7.07 -11.20 -6.58
CA TRP A 46 -7.59 -9.82 -6.53
C TRP A 46 -7.63 -9.18 -7.92
N SER A 47 -8.46 -8.15 -8.03
CA SER A 47 -8.52 -7.30 -9.22
C SER A 47 -7.18 -6.58 -9.46
N ARG A 48 -7.01 -6.05 -10.68
CA ARG A 48 -5.82 -5.27 -11.04
C ARG A 48 -5.67 -4.02 -10.17
N SER A 49 -6.78 -3.32 -9.90
CA SER A 49 -6.82 -2.14 -9.03
C SER A 49 -6.34 -2.46 -7.61
N GLU A 50 -6.91 -3.49 -6.98
CA GLU A 50 -6.52 -3.89 -5.62
C GLU A 50 -5.05 -4.36 -5.55
N LYS A 51 -4.58 -5.08 -6.58
CA LYS A 51 -3.18 -5.49 -6.68
C LYS A 51 -2.25 -4.29 -6.81
N PHE A 52 -2.64 -3.27 -7.59
CA PHE A 52 -1.86 -2.04 -7.70
C PHE A 52 -1.72 -1.37 -6.33
N MET A 53 -2.83 -1.20 -5.59
CA MET A 53 -2.80 -0.59 -4.26
C MET A 53 -1.86 -1.35 -3.30
N LEU A 54 -1.89 -2.68 -3.33
CA LEU A 54 -0.98 -3.50 -2.53
C LEU A 54 0.49 -3.30 -2.93
N VAL A 55 0.78 -3.30 -4.24
CA VAL A 55 2.14 -3.13 -4.76
C VAL A 55 2.68 -1.72 -4.44
N LEU A 56 1.83 -0.70 -4.51
CA LEU A 56 2.18 0.66 -4.09
C LEU A 56 2.54 0.71 -2.60
N ALA A 57 1.77 0.04 -1.75
CA ALA A 57 2.10 -0.07 -0.34
C ALA A 57 3.44 -0.81 -0.10
N PHE A 58 3.72 -1.88 -0.85
CA PHE A 58 5.02 -2.56 -0.78
C PHE A 58 6.17 -1.66 -1.18
N HIS A 59 6.00 -0.85 -2.22
CA HIS A 59 7.01 0.11 -2.65
C HIS A 59 7.30 1.14 -1.57
N PHE A 60 6.26 1.62 -0.87
CA PHE A 60 6.49 2.49 0.28
C PHE A 60 7.30 1.79 1.37
N TYR A 61 6.97 0.56 1.72
CA TYR A 61 7.75 -0.19 2.72
C TYR A 61 9.20 -0.43 2.28
N ASN A 62 9.43 -0.84 1.03
CA ASN A 62 10.73 -1.12 0.46
C ASN A 62 10.70 -0.84 -1.06
N GLU A 63 11.48 0.15 -1.49
CA GLU A 63 11.56 0.65 -2.87
C GLU A 63 12.05 -0.38 -3.90
N SER A 64 12.65 -1.47 -3.44
CA SER A 64 12.98 -2.63 -4.30
C SER A 64 11.74 -3.28 -4.90
N ASN A 65 10.56 -3.11 -4.28
CA ASN A 65 9.29 -3.47 -4.90
C ASN A 65 8.94 -2.42 -5.95
N LYS A 66 9.15 -2.75 -7.23
CA LYS A 66 8.83 -1.86 -8.34
C LYS A 66 7.33 -1.72 -8.51
N VAL A 67 6.88 -0.49 -8.74
CA VAL A 67 5.51 -0.14 -9.11
C VAL A 67 5.54 0.31 -10.56
N ASN A 68 4.63 -0.22 -11.38
CA ASN A 68 4.36 0.32 -12.69
C ASN A 68 3.27 1.38 -12.56
N ILE A 69 3.62 2.66 -12.72
CA ILE A 69 2.68 3.77 -12.54
C ILE A 69 1.55 3.74 -13.59
N SER A 70 1.78 3.17 -14.78
CA SER A 70 0.71 3.00 -15.78
C SER A 70 -0.43 2.11 -15.30
N ASP A 71 -0.22 1.28 -14.27
CA ASP A 71 -1.30 0.50 -13.67
C ASP A 71 -2.30 1.37 -12.86
N MET A 72 -1.99 2.65 -12.61
CA MET A 72 -2.92 3.61 -12.01
C MET A 72 -4.16 3.88 -12.87
N ASP A 73 -4.10 3.64 -14.17
CA ASP A 73 -5.23 3.84 -15.08
C ASP A 73 -6.42 2.93 -14.77
N TYR A 74 -6.15 1.79 -14.11
CA TYR A 74 -7.17 0.81 -13.71
C TYR A 74 -7.82 1.10 -12.37
N LEU A 75 -7.39 2.15 -11.67
CA LEU A 75 -8.00 2.56 -10.41
C LEU A 75 -9.34 3.27 -10.66
N ASP A 76 -10.33 2.90 -9.86
CA ASP A 76 -11.54 3.70 -9.70
C ASP A 76 -11.24 5.02 -8.98
N PHE A 77 -12.25 5.89 -8.91
CA PHE A 77 -12.12 7.21 -8.29
C PHE A 77 -11.59 7.13 -6.84
N HIS A 78 -12.16 6.23 -6.03
CA HIS A 78 -11.79 6.07 -4.63
C HIS A 78 -10.33 5.61 -4.47
N HIS A 79 -9.91 4.58 -5.21
CA HIS A 79 -8.53 4.11 -5.14
C HIS A 79 -7.53 5.15 -5.64
N LYS A 80 -7.90 5.99 -6.62
CA LYS A 80 -7.05 7.11 -7.06
C LYS A 80 -6.84 8.11 -5.94
N GLU A 81 -7.90 8.54 -5.26
CA GLU A 81 -7.80 9.47 -4.13
C GLU A 81 -6.86 8.94 -3.04
N VAL A 82 -7.06 7.68 -2.63
CA VAL A 82 -6.21 7.02 -1.63
C VAL A 82 -4.75 6.92 -2.09
N ALA A 83 -4.51 6.56 -3.35
CA ALA A 83 -3.15 6.47 -3.90
C ALA A 83 -2.45 7.84 -3.90
N PHE A 84 -3.15 8.90 -4.33
CA PHE A 84 -2.60 10.26 -4.35
C PHE A 84 -2.35 10.81 -2.94
N GLU A 85 -3.25 10.60 -1.99
CA GLU A 85 -3.03 11.02 -0.61
C GLU A 85 -1.85 10.27 0.01
N ALA A 86 -1.73 8.97 -0.23
CA ALA A 86 -0.60 8.19 0.26
C ALA A 86 0.74 8.65 -0.35
N LEU A 87 0.76 8.97 -1.65
CA LEU A 87 1.92 9.58 -2.32
C LEU A 87 2.26 10.94 -1.69
N ARG A 88 1.25 11.77 -1.40
CA ARG A 88 1.45 13.04 -0.69
C ARG A 88 2.04 12.80 0.69
N ILE A 89 1.50 11.89 1.51
CA ILE A 89 2.05 11.55 2.82
C ILE A 89 3.53 11.12 2.71
N ARG A 90 3.86 10.31 1.70
CA ARG A 90 5.22 9.81 1.49
C ARG A 90 6.20 10.92 1.12
N PHE A 91 5.82 11.80 0.19
CA PHE A 91 6.73 12.74 -0.47
C PHE A 91 6.55 14.20 -0.07
N ASN A 92 5.54 14.55 0.73
CA ASN A 92 5.37 15.92 1.22
C ASN A 92 6.49 16.24 2.21
N ASN A 93 7.49 16.98 1.74
CA ASN A 93 8.47 17.70 2.56
C ASN A 93 7.89 19.10 2.82
N ASN A 94 7.77 19.50 4.08
CA ASN A 94 7.68 20.92 4.43
C ASN A 94 9.05 21.52 4.06
N TYR A 95 9.15 22.16 2.90
CA TYR A 95 10.20 23.14 2.63
C TYR A 95 9.69 24.51 3.07
#